data_AF-A0A6J4KM97-F1
#
_entry.id   AF-A0A6J4KM97-F1
#
_cell.length_a   1.000
_cell.length_b   1.000
_cell.length_c   1.000
_cell.angle_alpha   90.00
_cell.angle_beta   90.00
_cell.angle_gamma   90.00
#
_symmetry.space_group_name_H-M   'P 1'
#
loop_
_entity.id
_entity.type
_entity.pdbx_description
1 polymer ?
#
loop_
_entity_poly.entity_id
_entity_poly.type
_entity_poly.pdbx_seq_one_letter_code
_entity_poly.pdbx_strand_id
1 'polypeptide(L)' 'KELKPFQRWMARRIVPQARRWTLREVDAALGELVRTDRLLKSASLTDKQAMEELLLRLWAIGRPAESAA' A
#
# COMPACT_ATOMS: atom_id res chain seq x y z
N LYS A 1 -1.96 23.29 -14.51
CA LYS A 1 -0.59 22.74 -14.70
C LYS A 1 -0.73 21.42 -15.45
N GLU A 2 -0.36 21.35 -16.73
CA GLU A 2 -0.53 20.12 -17.52
C GLU A 2 0.50 19.05 -17.12
N LEU A 3 0.05 17.79 -17.04
CA LEU A 3 0.92 16.64 -16.72
C LEU A 3 1.78 16.28 -17.94
N LYS A 4 3.07 16.03 -17.70
CA LYS A 4 4.01 15.54 -18.72
C LYS A 4 3.48 14.23 -19.33
N PRO A 5 3.83 13.88 -20.60
CA PRO A 5 3.28 12.70 -21.27
C PRO A 5 3.38 11.39 -20.47
N PHE A 6 4.50 11.12 -19.80
CA PHE A 6 4.67 9.94 -18.94
C PHE A 6 3.76 9.98 -17.70
N GLN A 7 3.54 11.15 -17.13
CA GLN A 7 2.64 11.35 -15.98
C GLN A 7 1.20 11.14 -16.39
N ARG A 8 0.81 11.48 -17.63
CA ARG A 8 -0.53 11.17 -18.18
C ARG A 8 -0.76 9.67 -18.33
N TRP A 9 0.22 8.93 -18.85
CA TRP A 9 0.14 7.46 -18.94
C TRP A 9 0.01 6.83 -17.54
N MET A 10 0.82 7.29 -16.59
CA MET A 10 0.80 6.80 -15.22
C MET A 10 -0.51 7.16 -14.50
N ALA A 11 -0.99 8.39 -14.65
CA ALA A 11 -2.25 8.83 -14.08
C ALA A 11 -3.44 8.01 -14.60
N ARG A 12 -3.47 7.68 -15.90
CA ARG A 12 -4.52 6.81 -16.47
C ARG A 12 -4.58 5.43 -15.81
N ARG A 13 -3.45 4.90 -15.36
CA ARG A 13 -3.38 3.59 -14.68
C ARG A 13 -3.63 3.69 -13.18
N ILE A 14 -3.08 4.72 -12.53
CA ILE A 14 -3.09 4.85 -11.07
C ILE A 14 -4.38 5.50 -10.56
N VAL A 15 -4.89 6.55 -11.22
CA VAL A 15 -6.06 7.30 -10.72
C VAL A 15 -7.30 6.41 -10.53
N PRO A 16 -7.66 5.50 -11.45
CA PRO A 16 -8.79 4.59 -11.23
C PRO A 16 -8.61 3.68 -10.01
N GLN A 17 -7.38 3.24 -9.73
CA GLN A 17 -7.07 2.39 -8.57
C GLN A 17 -7.08 3.21 -7.27
N ALA A 18 -6.49 4.41 -7.30
CA ALA A 18 -6.46 5.35 -6.18
C ALA A 18 -7.86 5.77 -5.73
N ARG A 19 -8.83 5.87 -6.66
CA ARG A 19 -10.24 6.17 -6.33
C ARG A 19 -10.91 5.10 -5.45
N ARG A 20 -10.35 3.90 -5.36
CA ARG A 20 -10.87 2.82 -4.50
C ARG A 20 -10.40 2.92 -3.06
N TRP A 21 -9.50 3.87 -2.77
CA TRP A 21 -8.88 4.05 -1.48
C TRP A 21 -9.35 5.36 -0.86
N THR A 22 -9.76 5.31 0.39
CA THR A 22 -9.95 6.48 1.25
C THR A 22 -8.60 7.04 1.69
N LEU A 23 -8.55 8.33 2.05
CA LEU A 23 -7.32 8.94 2.58
C LEU A 23 -6.78 8.19 3.81
N ARG A 24 -7.68 7.71 4.68
CA ARG A 24 -7.33 6.91 5.85
C ARG A 24 -6.62 5.60 5.49
N GLU A 25 -7.10 4.90 4.46
CA GLU A 25 -6.47 3.66 3.98
C GLU A 25 -5.10 3.93 3.34
N VAL A 26 -4.95 5.05 2.63
CA VAL A 26 -3.66 5.47 2.09
C VAL A 26 -2.66 5.75 3.21
N ASP A 27 -3.05 6.52 4.23
CA ASP A 27 -2.19 6.83 5.37
C ASP A 27 -1.79 5.56 6.15
N ALA A 28 -2.73 4.64 6.34
CA ALA A 28 -2.45 3.35 6.96
C ALA A 28 -1.44 2.52 6.15
N ALA A 29 -1.59 2.45 4.82
CA ALA A 29 -0.66 1.71 3.97
C ALA A 29 0.73 2.34 3.92
N LEU A 30 0.82 3.68 3.93
CA LEU A 30 2.10 4.38 4.05
C LEU A 30 2.79 4.02 5.38
N GLY A 31 2.03 3.93 6.48
CA GLY A 31 2.54 3.47 7.77
C GLY A 31 3.12 2.06 7.70
N GLU A 32 2.44 1.13 7.01
CA GLU A 32 2.91 -0.26 6.87
C GLU A 32 4.13 -0.39 5.95
N LEU A 33 4.24 0.46 4.93
CA LEU A 33 5.46 0.54 4.11
C LEU A 33 6.66 1.01 4.93
N VAL A 34 6.50 2.03 5.78
CA VAL A 34 7.56 2.50 6.68
C VAL A 34 7.95 1.43 7.70
N ARG A 35 6.98 0.71 8.27
CA ARG A 35 7.24 -0.42 9.16
C ARG A 35 8.06 -1.49 8.45
N THR A 36 7.68 -1.83 7.22
CA THR A 36 8.34 -2.89 6.44
C THR A 36 9.75 -2.49 6.03
N ASP A 37 9.99 -1.24 5.64
CA ASP A 37 11.33 -0.71 5.38
C ASP A 37 12.26 -0.90 6.58
N ARG A 38 11.75 -0.65 7.80
CA ARG A 38 12.50 -0.90 9.04
C ARG A 38 12.75 -2.40 9.23
N LEU A 39 11.75 -3.26 9.04
CA LEU A 39 11.91 -4.71 9.16
C LEU A 39 13.00 -5.25 8.22
N LEU A 40 13.00 -4.80 6.96
CA LEU A 40 14.02 -5.18 5.98
C LEU A 40 15.43 -4.74 6.37
N LYS A 41 15.56 -3.61 7.08
CA LYS A 41 16.86 -3.02 7.42
C LYS A 41 17.41 -3.47 8.77
N SER A 42 16.54 -3.84 9.72
CA SER A 42 16.96 -4.05 11.11
C SER A 42 16.46 -5.34 11.76
N ALA A 43 15.51 -6.05 11.16
CA ALA A 43 15.05 -7.33 11.70
C ALA A 43 15.86 -8.49 11.15
N SER A 44 15.96 -9.58 11.91
CA SER A 44 16.48 -10.87 11.47
C SER A 44 15.50 -11.66 10.58
N LEU A 45 14.50 -10.97 10.02
CA LEU A 45 13.57 -11.54 9.06
C LEU A 45 14.19 -11.59 7.68
N THR A 46 13.86 -12.63 6.92
CA THR A 46 14.16 -12.64 5.49
C THR A 46 13.27 -11.64 4.76
N ASP A 47 13.76 -11.09 3.65
CA ASP A 47 12.99 -10.18 2.78
C ASP A 47 11.61 -10.76 2.42
N LYS A 48 11.56 -12.07 2.15
CA LYS A 48 10.32 -12.78 1.85
C LYS A 48 9.30 -12.66 2.99
N GLN A 49 9.72 -12.91 4.22
CA GLN A 49 8.83 -12.83 5.39
C GLN A 49 8.34 -11.40 5.64
N ALA A 50 9.21 -10.40 5.44
CA ALA A 50 8.81 -9.00 5.55
C ALA A 50 7.78 -8.61 4.48
N MET A 51 7.91 -9.14 3.26
CA MET A 51 6.94 -8.93 2.18
C MET A 51 5.61 -9.65 2.41
N GLU A 52 5.63 -10.89 2.89
CA GLU A 52 4.42 -11.62 3.23
C GLU A 52 3.61 -10.87 4.28
N GLU A 53 4.28 -10.38 5.34
CA GLU A 53 3.65 -9.59 6.39
C GLU A 53 3.07 -8.27 5.85
N LEU A 54 3.81 -7.55 5.00
CA LEU A 54 3.30 -6.33 4.36
C LEU A 54 2.04 -6.61 3.54
N LEU A 55 2.04 -7.66 2.70
CA LEU A 55 0.89 -7.99 1.85
C LEU A 55 -0.36 -8.33 2.68
N LEU A 56 -0.20 -9.09 3.77
CA LEU A 56 -1.29 -9.40 4.68
C LEU A 56 -1.87 -8.14 5.33
N ARG A 57 -1.02 -7.20 5.74
CA ARG A 57 -1.46 -5.94 6.36
C ARG A 57 -2.14 -5.02 5.35
N LEU A 58 -1.61 -4.89 4.13
CA LEU A 58 -2.26 -4.13 3.06
C LEU A 58 -3.62 -4.72 2.70
N TRP A 59 -3.75 -6.04 2.69
CA TRP A 59 -5.03 -6.71 2.47
C TRP A 59 -6.04 -6.43 3.59
N ALA A 60 -5.59 -6.36 4.85
CA ALA A 60 -6.44 -6.03 5.99
C ALA A 60 -6.97 -4.58 5.94
N ILE A 61 -6.17 -3.62 5.44
CA ILE A 61 -6.56 -2.21 5.35
C ILE A 61 -7.79 -2.02 4.43
N GLY A 62 -7.83 -2.72 3.29
CA GLY A 62 -8.90 -2.57 2.30
C GLY A 62 -10.16 -3.40 2.57
N ARG A 63 -10.26 -4.07 3.72
CA ARG A 63 -11.43 -4.88 4.09
C ARG A 63 -12.37 -4.09 5.02
N PRO A 64 -13.64 -3.89 4.65
CA PRO A 64 -14.64 -3.45 5.61
C PRO A 64 -14.80 -4.52 6.71
N ALA A 65 -15.07 -4.09 7.94
CA ALA A 65 -15.14 -4.95 9.13
C ALA A 65 -16.19 -6.08 9.08
N GLU A 66 -17.02 -6.14 8.04
CA GLU A 66 -18.12 -7.11 7.87
C GLU A 66 -17.68 -8.53 7.44
N SER A 67 -16.41 -8.78 7.14
CA SER A 67 -15.95 -10.14 6.76
C SER A 67 -15.62 -11.07 7.94
N ALA A 68 -16.04 -10.71 9.17
CA ALA A 68 -15.75 -11.44 10.41
C ALA A 68 -17.04 -11.91 11.14
N ALA A 69 -18.14 -12.11 10.39
CA ALA A 69 -19.36 -12.74 10.87
C ALA A 69 -19.54 -14.13 10.24
#